data_AF-A0A7C5B1F2-F1
#
_entry.id   AF-A0A7C5B1F2-F1
#
_cell.length_a   1.000
_cell.length_b   1.000
_cell.length_c   1.000
_cell.angle_alpha   90.00
_cell.angle_beta   90.00
_cell.angle_gamma   90.00
#
_symmetry.space_group_name_H-M   'P 1'
#
loop_
_entity.id
_entity.type
_entity.pdbx_description
1 polymer ?
#
loop_
_entity_poly.entity_id
_entity_poly.type
_entity_poly.pdbx_seq_one_letter_code
_entity_poly.pdbx_strand_id
1 'polypeptide(L)'
;MIERSAIEAFLVTLEGRPPDWATIYGGGHRDPGHDERLFNLNRERDAAREGNPVLNRHVAFIWPGELSQFDPETQSYAVAVGPEYNSTRWGLVRFKPEEFPSNLRVRPDKNLAGQITRGVAKHEKISVFVVMVGILIPSESVIYDFSHDEEGVGLIMPVVKVEQVEVLFRGTHAP
;
A
#
# COMPACT_ATOMS: atom_id res chain seq x y z
N MET A 1 -4.38 8.51 -7.37
CA MET A 1 -4.80 8.17 -6.00
C MET A 1 -5.82 7.07 -6.11
N ILE A 2 -5.69 5.97 -5.36
CA ILE A 2 -6.76 4.97 -5.31
C ILE A 2 -7.95 5.64 -4.64
N GLU A 3 -9.14 5.50 -5.21
CA GLU A 3 -10.32 6.08 -4.59
C GLU A 3 -10.60 5.41 -3.25
N ARG A 4 -10.69 6.22 -2.19
CA ARG A 4 -11.04 5.75 -0.83
C ARG A 4 -12.30 4.88 -0.83
N SER A 5 -13.31 5.25 -1.62
CA SER A 5 -14.55 4.49 -1.81
C SER A 5 -14.30 3.07 -2.31
N ALA A 6 -13.35 2.88 -3.23
CA ALA A 6 -12.98 1.57 -3.75
C ALA A 6 -12.32 0.70 -2.68
N ILE A 7 -11.41 1.27 -1.87
CA ILE A 7 -10.78 0.57 -0.74
C ILE A 7 -11.85 0.13 0.27
N GLU A 8 -12.75 1.04 0.64
CA GLU A 8 -13.80 0.73 1.61
C GLU A 8 -14.80 -0.32 1.07
N ALA A 9 -15.15 -0.28 -0.22
CA ALA A 9 -16.01 -1.29 -0.85
C ALA A 9 -15.34 -2.66 -0.92
N PHE A 10 -14.04 -2.69 -1.22
CA PHE A 10 -13.23 -3.90 -1.18
C PHE A 10 -13.25 -4.53 0.22
N LEU A 11 -12.97 -3.73 1.26
CA LEU A 11 -12.98 -4.21 2.65
C LEU A 11 -14.38 -4.65 3.10
N VAL A 12 -15.46 -3.98 2.70
CA VAL A 12 -16.82 -4.49 2.96
C VAL A 12 -17.04 -5.85 2.32
N THR A 13 -16.56 -6.06 1.09
CA THR A 13 -16.74 -7.34 0.40
C THR A 13 -15.90 -8.45 1.04
N LEU A 14 -14.69 -8.13 1.51
CA LEU A 14 -13.77 -9.09 2.11
C LEU A 14 -14.10 -9.40 3.57
N GLU A 15 -14.39 -8.37 4.36
CA GLU A 15 -14.45 -8.40 5.83
C GLU A 15 -15.85 -8.06 6.39
N GLY A 16 -16.78 -7.61 5.55
CA GLY A 16 -18.15 -7.26 5.96
C GLY A 16 -18.25 -5.92 6.69
N ARG A 17 -17.64 -5.80 7.88
CA ARG A 17 -17.70 -4.62 8.75
C ARG A 17 -16.36 -4.23 9.38
N PRO A 18 -16.10 -2.92 9.59
CA PRO A 18 -14.90 -2.46 10.27
C PRO A 18 -14.80 -3.00 11.71
N PRO A 19 -13.58 -3.24 12.21
CA PRO A 19 -13.37 -3.55 13.62
C PRO A 19 -13.83 -2.40 14.53
N ASP A 20 -14.28 -2.74 15.74
CA ASP A 20 -14.48 -1.73 16.79
C ASP A 20 -13.13 -1.40 17.44
N TRP A 21 -12.39 -0.51 16.79
CA TRP A 21 -11.04 -0.14 17.19
C TRP A 21 -10.95 0.38 18.61
N ALA A 22 -11.97 1.09 19.10
CA ALA A 22 -11.98 1.61 20.47
C ALA A 22 -12.02 0.46 21.48
N THR A 23 -12.88 -0.53 21.27
CA THR A 23 -12.97 -1.73 22.12
C THR A 23 -11.69 -2.56 22.06
N ILE A 24 -11.10 -2.71 20.87
CA ILE A 24 -9.85 -3.48 20.70
C ILE A 24 -8.69 -2.75 21.40
N TYR A 25 -8.55 -1.43 21.15
CA TYR A 25 -7.48 -0.62 21.73
C TYR A 25 -7.57 -0.58 23.26
N GLY A 26 -8.77 -0.41 23.81
CA GLY A 26 -9.02 -0.33 25.24
C GLY A 26 -8.19 0.76 25.91
N GLY A 27 -7.44 0.40 26.96
CA GLY A 27 -6.51 1.30 27.66
C GLY A 27 -5.15 1.47 26.98
N GLY A 28 -4.99 1.04 25.73
CA GLY A 28 -3.72 1.05 24.98
C GLY A 28 -2.68 0.11 25.59
N HIS A 29 -1.40 0.42 25.43
CA HIS A 29 -0.29 -0.42 25.90
C HIS A 29 -0.22 -0.65 27.42
N ARG A 30 -1.01 0.06 28.22
CA ARG A 30 -1.11 -0.15 29.68
C ARG A 30 -2.20 -1.15 30.05
N ASP A 31 -3.03 -1.55 29.10
CA ASP A 31 -4.06 -2.56 29.27
C ASP A 31 -3.47 -3.94 28.96
N PRO A 32 -3.37 -4.85 29.95
CA PRO A 32 -2.84 -6.19 29.74
C PRO A 32 -3.59 -7.01 28.68
N GLY A 33 -4.86 -6.68 28.42
CA GLY A 33 -5.68 -7.35 27.41
C GLY A 33 -5.56 -6.76 26.00
N HIS A 34 -4.77 -5.70 25.80
CA HIS A 34 -4.61 -5.04 24.50
C HIS A 34 -4.13 -5.99 23.40
N ASP A 35 -2.98 -6.64 23.63
CA ASP A 35 -2.39 -7.56 22.66
C ASP A 35 -3.28 -8.79 22.41
N GLU A 36 -3.91 -9.30 23.47
CA GLU A 36 -4.79 -10.47 23.37
C GLU A 36 -6.03 -10.18 22.51
N ARG A 37 -6.67 -9.01 22.66
CA ARG A 37 -7.81 -8.61 21.82
C ARG A 37 -7.41 -8.44 20.36
N LEU A 38 -6.27 -7.82 20.09
CA LEU A 38 -5.76 -7.66 18.72
C LEU A 38 -5.40 -9.00 18.08
N PHE A 39 -4.77 -9.90 18.84
CA PHE A 39 -4.44 -11.24 18.39
C PHE A 39 -5.70 -12.07 18.11
N ASN A 40 -6.69 -12.02 18.99
CA ASN A 40 -7.97 -12.70 18.80
C ASN A 40 -8.71 -12.17 17.57
N LEU A 41 -8.71 -10.84 17.33
CA LEU A 41 -9.27 -10.26 16.11
C LEU A 41 -8.60 -10.84 14.86
N ASN A 42 -7.27 -10.82 14.78
CA ASN A 42 -6.55 -11.35 13.62
C ASN A 42 -6.94 -12.81 13.35
N ARG A 43 -6.91 -13.66 14.38
CA ARG A 43 -7.27 -15.08 14.27
C ARG A 43 -8.72 -15.31 13.83
N GLU A 44 -9.67 -14.57 14.40
CA GLU A 44 -11.09 -14.68 14.04
C GLU A 44 -11.34 -14.25 12.58
N ARG A 45 -10.67 -13.19 12.13
CA ARG A 45 -10.79 -12.69 10.75
C ARG A 45 -10.09 -13.60 9.74
N ASP A 46 -8.95 -14.17 10.11
CA ASP A 46 -8.29 -15.21 9.31
C ASP A 46 -9.21 -16.40 9.05
N ALA A 47 -9.80 -16.95 10.11
CA ALA A 47 -10.73 -18.06 9.99
C ALA A 47 -11.98 -17.69 9.16
N ALA A 48 -12.54 -16.49 9.35
CA ALA A 48 -13.72 -16.04 8.62
C ALA A 48 -13.48 -15.81 7.11
N ARG A 49 -12.22 -15.61 6.71
CA ARG A 49 -11.84 -15.42 5.31
C ARG A 49 -11.64 -16.72 4.54
N GLU A 50 -11.50 -17.87 5.21
CA GLU A 50 -11.23 -19.14 4.54
C GLU A 50 -12.30 -19.44 3.47
N GLY A 51 -11.85 -19.72 2.24
CA GLY A 51 -12.73 -19.95 1.10
C GLY A 51 -13.43 -18.72 0.52
N ASN A 52 -13.17 -17.51 1.02
CA ASN A 52 -13.76 -16.28 0.47
C ASN A 52 -13.25 -16.05 -0.97
N PRO A 53 -14.15 -15.98 -1.98
CA PRO A 53 -13.74 -15.83 -3.38
C PRO A 53 -13.03 -14.51 -3.68
N VAL A 54 -13.14 -13.51 -2.81
CA VAL A 54 -12.42 -12.23 -2.93
C VAL A 54 -10.90 -12.43 -2.82
N LEU A 55 -10.44 -13.44 -2.09
CA LEU A 55 -9.01 -13.75 -1.93
C LEU A 55 -8.31 -14.02 -3.29
N ASN A 56 -9.06 -14.52 -4.27
CA ASN A 56 -8.54 -14.86 -5.60
C ASN A 56 -8.71 -13.71 -6.62
N ARG A 57 -9.19 -12.54 -6.20
CA ARG A 57 -9.36 -11.39 -7.11
C ARG A 57 -8.07 -10.59 -7.18
N HIS A 58 -7.74 -10.13 -8.38
CA HIS A 58 -6.69 -9.16 -8.56
C HIS A 58 -7.03 -7.84 -7.87
N VAL A 59 -6.06 -7.32 -7.14
CA VAL A 59 -6.08 -5.99 -6.53
C VAL A 59 -4.92 -5.19 -7.10
N ALA A 60 -5.18 -3.91 -7.35
CA ALA A 60 -4.16 -2.95 -7.74
C ALA A 60 -4.02 -1.89 -6.65
N PHE A 61 -2.79 -1.61 -6.24
CA PHE A 61 -2.50 -0.55 -5.29
C PHE A 61 -1.29 0.27 -5.70
N ILE A 62 -1.17 1.47 -5.12
CA ILE A 62 -0.20 2.48 -5.54
C ILE A 62 0.62 2.88 -4.33
N TRP A 63 1.93 2.88 -4.50
CA TRP A 63 2.87 3.53 -3.60
C TRP A 63 3.49 4.76 -4.29
N PRO A 64 3.67 5.88 -3.59
CA PRO A 64 4.42 7.00 -4.11
C PRO A 64 5.89 6.63 -4.27
N GLY A 65 6.50 7.13 -5.35
CA GLY A 65 7.93 7.05 -5.53
C GLY A 65 8.54 8.35 -6.05
N GLU A 66 9.85 8.42 -6.00
CA GLU A 66 10.67 9.50 -6.55
C GLU A 66 11.79 8.88 -7.40
N LEU A 67 12.03 9.46 -8.58
CA LEU A 67 13.22 9.11 -9.35
C LEU A 67 14.46 9.63 -8.62
N SER A 68 15.50 8.80 -8.59
CA SER A 68 16.82 9.15 -8.08
C SER A 68 17.81 9.36 -9.22
N GLN A 69 19.08 8.98 -9.05
CA GLN A 69 20.13 9.25 -10.02
C GLN A 69 19.97 8.45 -11.31
N PHE A 70 20.28 9.08 -12.44
CA PHE A 70 20.36 8.39 -13.72
C PHE A 70 21.59 7.49 -13.75
N ASP A 71 21.39 6.25 -14.18
CA ASP A 71 22.42 5.26 -14.41
C ASP A 71 22.71 5.15 -15.92
N PRO A 72 23.90 5.60 -16.38
CA PRO A 72 24.26 5.59 -17.79
C PRO A 72 24.50 4.18 -18.35
N GLU A 73 24.87 3.19 -17.53
CA GLU A 73 25.13 1.82 -17.99
C GLU A 73 23.82 1.12 -18.35
N THR A 74 22.80 1.29 -17.50
CA THR A 74 21.49 0.66 -17.70
C THR A 74 20.50 1.55 -18.45
N GLN A 75 20.89 2.80 -18.73
CA GLN A 75 20.06 3.88 -19.30
C GLN A 75 18.72 4.05 -18.56
N SER A 76 18.77 4.01 -17.23
CA SER A 76 17.57 3.99 -16.38
C SER A 76 17.71 4.89 -15.15
N TYR A 77 16.60 5.20 -14.50
CA TYR A 77 16.55 5.86 -13.20
C TYR A 77 16.17 4.83 -12.13
N ALA A 78 16.89 4.80 -11.01
CA ALA A 78 16.44 4.05 -9.84
C ALA A 78 15.26 4.77 -9.17
N VAL A 79 14.30 4.01 -8.64
CA VAL A 79 13.10 4.55 -8.01
C VAL A 79 13.16 4.32 -6.50
N ALA A 80 13.12 5.40 -5.72
CA ALA A 80 12.86 5.32 -4.29
C ALA A 80 11.35 5.25 -4.07
N VAL A 81 10.87 4.28 -3.28
CA VAL A 81 9.44 4.01 -3.12
C VAL A 81 9.11 3.91 -1.64
N GLY A 82 7.99 4.50 -1.23
CA GLY A 82 7.50 4.45 0.15
C GLY A 82 6.05 3.96 0.22
N PRO A 83 5.63 3.37 1.35
CA PRO A 83 4.25 2.95 1.51
C PRO A 83 3.27 4.13 1.52
N GLU A 84 2.07 3.90 1.01
CA GLU A 84 0.95 4.84 1.10
C GLU A 84 -0.04 4.40 2.19
N TYR A 85 -0.39 5.31 3.09
CA TYR A 85 -1.45 5.13 4.08
C TYR A 85 -2.73 5.83 3.61
N ASN A 86 -3.84 5.09 3.60
CA ASN A 86 -5.14 5.59 3.14
C ASN A 86 -6.08 5.70 4.34
N SER A 87 -6.45 6.92 4.73
CA SER A 87 -7.42 7.13 5.82
C SER A 87 -8.84 6.75 5.37
N THR A 88 -9.46 5.81 6.09
CA THR A 88 -10.79 5.29 5.79
C THR A 88 -11.65 5.16 7.05
N ARG A 89 -12.93 4.80 6.91
CA ARG A 89 -13.77 4.43 8.07
C ARG A 89 -13.33 3.13 8.76
N TRP A 90 -12.47 2.36 8.11
CA TRP A 90 -11.89 1.13 8.65
C TRP A 90 -10.62 1.38 9.44
N GLY A 91 -10.17 2.63 9.57
CA GLY A 91 -8.84 2.99 10.06
C GLY A 91 -7.89 3.36 8.91
N LEU A 92 -6.59 3.34 9.18
CA LEU A 92 -5.57 3.48 8.15
C LEU A 92 -5.46 2.18 7.37
N VAL A 93 -5.49 2.26 6.04
CA VAL A 93 -5.28 1.10 5.16
C VAL A 93 -3.97 1.26 4.42
N ARG A 94 -3.07 0.30 4.58
CA ARG A 94 -1.78 0.24 3.89
C ARG A 94 -1.62 -1.14 3.26
N PHE A 95 -1.72 -1.21 1.94
CA PHE A 95 -1.40 -2.43 1.22
C PHE A 95 0.08 -2.78 1.42
N LYS A 96 0.35 -4.05 1.76
CA LYS A 96 1.68 -4.59 2.00
C LYS A 96 2.00 -5.60 0.89
N PRO A 97 2.98 -5.34 0.01
CA PRO A 97 3.48 -6.38 -0.87
C PRO A 97 4.18 -7.47 -0.03
N GLU A 98 3.99 -8.75 -0.36
CA GLU A 98 4.73 -9.88 0.19
C GLU A 98 6.24 -9.66 0.02
N GLU A 99 6.60 -9.38 -1.22
CA GLU A 99 7.94 -9.03 -1.65
C GLU A 99 7.86 -7.77 -2.50
N PHE A 100 8.79 -6.84 -2.26
CA PHE A 100 8.93 -5.64 -3.07
C PHE A 100 10.27 -5.67 -3.80
N PRO A 101 10.30 -5.42 -5.13
CA PRO A 101 11.55 -5.42 -5.88
C PRO A 101 12.47 -4.28 -5.41
N SER A 102 13.59 -4.64 -4.79
CA SER A 102 14.55 -3.71 -4.19
C SER A 102 15.36 -2.88 -5.19
N ASN A 103 15.34 -3.26 -6.48
CA ASN A 103 16.12 -2.64 -7.55
C ASN A 103 15.25 -2.05 -8.67
N LEU A 104 14.07 -1.54 -8.33
CA LEU A 104 13.13 -0.98 -9.30
C LEU A 104 13.79 0.16 -10.10
N ARG A 105 13.78 -0.01 -11.43
CA ARG A 105 14.39 0.91 -12.38
C ARG A 105 13.42 1.21 -13.50
N VAL A 106 13.43 2.45 -13.95
CA VAL A 106 12.55 2.92 -15.02
C VAL A 106 13.38 3.50 -16.14
N ARG A 107 13.11 3.03 -17.34
CA ARG A 107 13.60 3.65 -18.57
C ARG A 107 12.51 4.57 -19.07
N PRO A 108 12.74 5.89 -19.11
CA PRO A 108 11.75 6.80 -19.66
C PRO A 108 11.63 6.59 -21.16
N ASP A 109 10.42 6.70 -21.69
CA ASP A 109 10.22 6.78 -23.13
C ASP A 109 10.84 8.08 -23.70
N LYS A 110 10.94 8.15 -25.03
CA LYS A 110 11.58 9.31 -25.70
C LYS A 110 10.89 10.64 -25.41
N ASN A 111 9.58 10.63 -25.15
CA ASN A 111 8.81 11.85 -24.90
C ASN A 111 8.99 12.35 -23.47
N LEU A 112 9.16 11.43 -22.52
CA LEU A 112 9.37 11.74 -21.11
C LEU A 112 10.82 12.02 -20.74
N ALA A 113 11.77 11.40 -21.43
CA ALA A 113 13.19 11.58 -21.19
C ALA A 113 13.56 13.07 -21.16
N GLY A 114 13.05 13.87 -22.11
CA GLY A 114 13.30 15.30 -22.14
C GLY A 114 12.73 16.08 -20.94
N GLN A 115 11.57 15.68 -20.41
CA GLN A 115 11.00 16.31 -19.21
C GLN A 115 11.82 15.97 -17.97
N ILE A 116 12.23 14.72 -17.84
CA ILE A 116 13.01 14.22 -16.71
C ILE A 116 14.40 14.85 -16.70
N THR A 117 15.08 14.89 -17.84
CA THR A 117 16.39 15.55 -17.95
C THR A 117 16.32 17.02 -17.55
N ARG A 118 15.26 17.73 -17.96
CA ARG A 118 15.05 19.14 -17.56
C ARG A 118 14.78 19.29 -16.06
N GLY A 119 13.95 18.43 -15.48
CA GLY A 119 13.65 18.45 -14.05
C GLY A 119 14.90 18.16 -13.21
N VAL A 120 15.66 17.12 -13.57
CA VAL A 120 16.93 16.77 -12.91
C VAL A 120 17.95 17.92 -13.03
N ALA A 121 18.09 18.54 -14.20
CA ALA A 121 19.00 19.68 -14.37
C ALA A 121 18.64 20.88 -13.46
N LYS A 122 17.36 21.02 -13.12
CA LYS A 122 16.83 22.02 -12.18
C LYS A 122 16.81 21.55 -10.72
N HIS A 123 17.32 20.36 -10.43
CA HIS A 123 17.27 19.72 -9.11
C HIS A 123 15.82 19.52 -8.59
N GLU A 124 14.87 19.37 -9.52
CA GLU A 124 13.47 19.06 -9.18
C GLU A 124 13.33 17.57 -8.86
N LYS A 125 12.56 17.28 -7.81
CA LYS A 125 12.15 15.91 -7.50
C LYS A 125 11.08 15.45 -8.49
N ILE A 126 11.33 14.34 -9.16
CA ILE A 126 10.38 13.78 -10.12
C ILE A 126 9.61 12.66 -9.44
N SER A 127 8.36 12.95 -9.10
CA SER A 127 7.46 11.97 -8.48
C SER A 127 6.89 11.00 -9.50
N VAL A 128 6.75 9.76 -9.08
CA VAL A 128 6.12 8.67 -9.83
C VAL A 128 5.10 7.96 -8.96
N PHE A 129 4.22 7.21 -9.59
CA PHE A 129 3.37 6.20 -8.96
C PHE A 129 3.92 4.83 -9.29
N VAL A 130 4.15 4.02 -8.26
CA VAL A 130 4.47 2.60 -8.43
C VAL A 130 3.17 1.83 -8.22
N VAL A 131 2.61 1.33 -9.31
CA VAL A 131 1.39 0.54 -9.33
C VAL A 131 1.78 -0.93 -9.20
N MET A 132 1.29 -1.59 -8.17
CA MET A 132 1.48 -3.01 -7.94
C MET A 132 0.14 -3.72 -8.12
N VAL A 133 0.17 -4.82 -8.86
CA VAL A 133 -1.01 -5.66 -9.11
C VAL A 133 -0.68 -7.07 -8.67
N GLY A 134 -1.64 -7.72 -8.02
CA GLY A 134 -1.49 -9.09 -7.56
C GLY A 134 -2.74 -9.59 -6.87
N ILE A 135 -2.62 -10.66 -6.11
CA ILE A 135 -3.70 -11.27 -5.34
C ILE A 135 -3.37 -11.27 -3.85
N LEU A 136 -4.39 -11.34 -2.99
CA LEU A 136 -4.15 -11.49 -1.57
C LEU A 136 -3.53 -12.85 -1.27
N ILE A 137 -2.64 -12.93 -0.28
CA ILE A 137 -2.10 -14.21 0.19
C ILE A 137 -3.18 -14.92 1.01
N PRO A 138 -3.73 -16.07 0.58
CA PRO A 138 -4.87 -16.66 1.28
C PRO A 138 -4.61 -16.97 2.76
N SER A 139 -3.39 -17.38 3.12
CA SER A 139 -3.00 -17.70 4.50
C SER A 139 -2.72 -16.49 5.38
N GLU A 140 -2.48 -15.30 4.81
CA GLU A 140 -2.06 -14.09 5.54
C GLU A 140 -2.68 -12.82 4.92
N SER A 141 -3.92 -12.92 4.44
CA SER A 141 -4.45 -11.92 3.48
C SER A 141 -4.63 -10.53 4.06
N VAL A 142 -4.88 -10.39 5.37
CA VAL A 142 -5.06 -9.10 6.04
C VAL A 142 -4.48 -9.17 7.44
N ILE A 143 -3.60 -8.23 7.76
CA ILE A 143 -3.07 -8.03 9.11
C ILE A 143 -3.76 -6.81 9.74
N TYR A 144 -4.21 -6.95 10.98
CA TYR A 144 -4.72 -5.85 11.80
C TYR A 144 -3.70 -5.46 12.86
N ASP A 145 -3.49 -4.16 13.00
CA ASP A 145 -2.53 -3.57 13.94
C ASP A 145 -3.02 -2.17 14.38
N PHE A 146 -2.20 -1.43 15.12
CA PHE A 146 -2.39 -0.02 15.42
C PHE A 146 -1.33 0.85 14.74
N SER A 147 -1.70 2.09 14.43
CA SER A 147 -0.78 3.11 13.97
C SER A 147 0.29 3.39 15.03
N HIS A 148 1.53 3.54 14.59
CA HIS A 148 2.62 3.97 15.47
C HIS A 148 2.66 5.50 15.63
N ASP A 149 2.02 6.23 14.71
CA ASP A 149 2.04 7.70 14.68
C ASP A 149 0.88 8.32 15.46
N GLU A 150 -0.23 7.60 15.63
CA GLU A 150 -1.42 8.08 16.33
C GLU A 150 -2.02 6.97 17.19
N GLU A 151 -2.05 7.20 18.50
CA GLU A 151 -2.59 6.26 19.48
C GLU A 151 -4.06 5.92 19.20
N GLY A 152 -4.40 4.62 19.26
CA GLY A 152 -5.77 4.15 19.10
C GLY A 152 -6.28 4.06 17.66
N VAL A 153 -5.53 4.55 16.68
CA VAL A 153 -5.90 4.45 15.27
C VAL A 153 -5.58 3.05 14.75
N GLY A 154 -6.62 2.32 14.38
CA GLY A 154 -6.46 1.00 13.75
C GLY A 154 -5.77 1.07 12.40
N LEU A 155 -4.94 0.07 12.13
CA LEU A 155 -4.21 -0.14 10.89
C LEU A 155 -4.63 -1.47 10.28
N ILE A 156 -4.98 -1.46 9.00
CA ILE A 156 -5.31 -2.64 8.21
C ILE A 156 -4.30 -2.77 7.08
N MET A 157 -3.67 -3.93 6.99
CA MET A 157 -2.66 -4.24 5.99
C MET A 157 -3.08 -5.45 5.16
N PRO A 158 -3.80 -5.25 4.04
CA PRO A 158 -3.99 -6.32 3.06
C PRO A 158 -2.63 -6.72 2.49
N VAL A 159 -2.28 -8.00 2.57
CA VAL A 159 -1.00 -8.53 2.12
C VAL A 159 -1.17 -9.12 0.72
N VAL A 160 -0.45 -8.56 -0.24
CA VAL A 160 -0.60 -8.85 -1.66
C VAL A 160 0.64 -9.56 -2.17
N LYS A 161 0.46 -10.75 -2.74
CA LYS A 161 1.46 -11.37 -3.59
C LYS A 161 1.49 -10.63 -4.91
N VAL A 162 2.51 -9.80 -5.10
CA VAL A 162 2.64 -8.95 -6.29
C VAL A 162 3.03 -9.80 -7.50
N GLU A 163 2.28 -9.65 -8.57
CA GLU A 163 2.48 -10.34 -9.85
C GLU A 163 2.99 -9.40 -10.94
N GLN A 164 2.65 -8.11 -10.84
CA GLN A 164 3.08 -7.08 -11.78
C GLN A 164 3.39 -5.76 -11.05
N VAL A 165 4.43 -5.07 -11.53
CA VAL A 165 4.80 -3.72 -11.07
C VAL A 165 4.93 -2.83 -12.28
N GLU A 166 4.24 -1.70 -12.26
CA GLU A 166 4.31 -0.64 -13.27
C GLU A 166 4.72 0.66 -12.61
N VAL A 167 5.51 1.48 -13.31
CA VAL A 167 5.87 2.82 -12.84
C VAL A 167 5.31 3.85 -13.80
N LEU A 168 4.41 4.67 -13.26
CA LEU A 168 3.74 5.72 -13.99
C LEU A 168 4.27 7.07 -13.53
N PHE A 169 4.56 7.95 -14.46
CA PHE A 169 4.96 9.30 -14.11
C PHE A 169 3.75 10.07 -13.59
N ARG A 170 3.94 10.75 -12.46
CA ARG A 170 2.95 11.69 -11.96
C ARG A 170 3.07 12.93 -12.83
N GLY A 171 2.36 12.93 -13.95
CA GLY A 171 2.37 14.05 -14.89
C GLY A 171 2.12 15.36 -14.16
N THR A 172 2.90 16.39 -14.48
CA THR A 172 2.41 17.75 -14.32
C THR A 172 1.29 17.89 -15.34
N HIS A 173 0.05 18.07 -14.88
CA HIS A 173 -0.94 18.73 -15.71
C HIS A 173 -0.35 20.09 -16.09
N ALA A 174 0.14 20.23 -17.31
CA ALA A 174 0.15 21.52 -17.95
C ALA A 174 -1.32 21.83 -18.31
N PRO A 175 -1.85 22.99 -17.91
CA PRO A 175 -3.14 23.47 -18.41
C PRO A 175 -3.11 23.69 -19.93
#